data_AF-A0A4R5TXI6-F1
#
_entry.id   AF-A0A4R5TXI6-F1
#
_cell.length_a   1.000
_cell.length_b   1.000
_cell.length_c   1.000
_cell.angle_alpha   90.00
_cell.angle_beta   90.00
_cell.angle_gamma   90.00
#
_symmetry.space_group_name_H-M   'P 1'
#
loop_
_entity.id
_entity.type
_entity.pdbx_description
1 polymer ?
#
loop_
_entity_poly.entity_id
_entity_poly.type
_entity_poly.pdbx_seq_one_letter_code
_entity_poly.pdbx_strand_id
1 'polypeptide(L)'
;MTVLVQNFVPGLTREQYDGIATVLRDKLIAAPGFNAHYAYESEGGMTVVEVWEAATQHDAWFDNNVRPNLPVAVTQEKHELANKMTA
;
A
#
# COMPACT_ATOMS: atom_id res chain seq x y z
N MET A 1 13.32 0.36 10.39
CA MET A 1 13.87 1.27 9.37
C MET A 1 12.79 1.56 8.35
N THR A 2 12.90 2.68 7.64
CA THR A 2 12.00 3.03 6.54
C THR A 2 11.96 1.88 5.54
N VAL A 3 10.76 1.54 5.08
CA VAL A 3 10.51 0.40 4.20
C VAL A 3 9.70 0.86 3.00
N LEU A 4 10.03 0.32 1.83
CA LEU A 4 9.16 0.32 0.67
C LEU A 4 8.38 -1.00 0.68
N VAL A 5 7.06 -0.91 0.62
CA VAL A 5 6.18 -2.07 0.53
C VAL A 5 5.51 -2.08 -0.83
N GLN A 6 5.62 -3.20 -1.53
CA GLN A 6 4.94 -3.45 -2.79
C GLN A 6 3.87 -4.51 -2.57
N ASN A 7 2.62 -4.16 -2.87
CA ASN A 7 1.45 -5.02 -2.76
C ASN A 7 0.90 -5.29 -4.16
N PHE A 8 1.01 -6.53 -4.64
CA PHE A 8 0.34 -6.95 -5.86
C PHE A 8 -0.99 -7.63 -5.53
N VAL A 9 -2.07 -7.14 -6.11
CA VAL A 9 -3.42 -7.69 -5.96
C VAL A 9 -3.87 -8.27 -7.31
N PRO A 10 -3.85 -9.60 -7.47
CA PRO A 10 -4.22 -10.23 -8.73
C PRO A 10 -5.70 -10.01 -9.03
N GLY A 11 -6.02 -9.73 -10.30
CA GLY A 11 -7.37 -9.54 -10.80
C GLY A 11 -8.06 -8.24 -10.38
N LEU A 12 -7.44 -7.40 -9.54
CA LEU A 12 -8.00 -6.12 -9.17
C LEU A 12 -7.98 -5.18 -10.37
N THR A 13 -9.14 -4.65 -10.77
CA THR A 13 -9.23 -3.68 -11.86
C THR A 13 -8.90 -2.27 -11.37
N ARG A 14 -8.58 -1.37 -12.30
CA ARG A 14 -8.38 0.05 -11.98
C ARG A 14 -9.61 0.69 -11.32
N GLU A 15 -10.80 0.40 -11.82
CA GLU A 15 -12.06 0.93 -11.26
C GLU A 15 -12.30 0.44 -9.82
N GLN A 16 -12.06 -0.84 -9.55
CA GLN A 16 -12.18 -1.39 -8.19
C GLN A 16 -11.16 -0.77 -7.25
N TYR A 17 -9.92 -0.62 -7.71
CA TYR A 17 -8.87 0.05 -6.96
C TYR A 17 -9.25 1.50 -6.64
N ASP A 18 -9.69 2.29 -7.62
CA ASP A 18 -10.07 3.69 -7.43
C ASP A 18 -11.25 3.81 -6.44
N GLY A 19 -12.20 2.87 -6.49
CA GLY A 19 -13.30 2.77 -5.53
C GLY A 19 -12.82 2.55 -4.08
N ILE A 20 -11.88 1.61 -3.87
CA ILE A 20 -11.28 1.34 -2.55
C ILE A 20 -10.45 2.55 -2.09
N ALA A 21 -9.60 3.09 -2.96
CA ALA A 21 -8.72 4.21 -2.66
C ALA A 21 -9.49 5.46 -2.24
N THR A 22 -10.63 5.74 -2.89
CA THR A 22 -11.50 6.88 -2.56
C THR A 22 -11.95 6.87 -1.09
N VAL A 23 -12.20 5.68 -0.51
CA VAL A 23 -12.67 5.54 0.89
C VAL A 23 -11.51 5.56 1.89
N LEU A 24 -10.32 5.12 1.48
CA LEU A 24 -9.19 4.93 2.39
C LEU A 24 -8.15 6.05 2.35
N ARG A 25 -8.12 6.88 1.31
CA ARG A 25 -7.06 7.88 1.08
C ARG A 25 -6.81 8.80 2.28
N ASP A 26 -7.85 9.40 2.85
CA ASP A 26 -7.68 10.35 3.95
C ASP A 26 -7.21 9.65 5.23
N LYS A 27 -7.68 8.42 5.46
CA LYS A 27 -7.22 7.59 6.58
C LYS A 27 -5.75 7.17 6.41
N LEU A 28 -5.34 6.82 5.18
CA LEU A 28 -3.96 6.46 4.85
C LEU A 28 -3.00 7.63 5.10
N ILE A 29 -3.36 8.83 4.61
CA ILE A 29 -2.55 10.05 4.80
C ILE A 29 -2.37 10.38 6.29
N ALA A 30 -3.39 10.11 7.10
CA ALA A 30 -3.34 10.33 8.56
C ALA A 30 -2.65 9.19 9.34
N ALA A 31 -2.30 8.07 8.69
CA ALA A 31 -1.74 6.91 9.37
C ALA A 31 -0.32 7.20 9.91
N PRO A 32 -0.02 6.88 11.17
CA PRO A 32 1.32 7.07 11.72
C PRO A 32 2.39 6.32 10.92
N GLY A 33 3.44 7.04 10.53
CA GLY A 33 4.57 6.49 9.78
C GLY A 33 4.37 6.37 8.27
N PHE A 34 3.20 6.76 7.73
CA PHE A 34 2.98 6.84 6.29
C PHE A 34 3.82 7.98 5.67
N ASN A 35 4.50 7.71 4.54
CA ASN A 35 5.29 8.72 3.83
C ASN A 35 4.80 8.95 2.39
N ALA A 36 4.49 7.89 1.65
CA ALA A 36 4.11 7.99 0.25
C ALA A 36 3.28 6.80 -0.22
N HIS A 37 2.47 7.02 -1.25
CA HIS A 37 1.65 6.01 -1.90
C HIS A 37 1.63 6.24 -3.41
N TYR A 38 1.81 5.16 -4.16
CA TYR A 38 1.74 5.10 -5.60
C TYR A 38 1.01 3.82 -6.00
N ALA A 39 0.29 3.85 -7.11
CA ALA A 39 -0.34 2.65 -7.66
C ALA A 39 -0.30 2.67 -9.18
N TYR A 40 -0.22 1.49 -9.77
CA TYR A 40 -0.21 1.31 -11.21
C TYR A 40 -0.81 -0.04 -11.60
N GLU A 41 -1.40 -0.10 -12.79
CA GLU A 41 -1.85 -1.35 -13.40
C GLU A 41 -0.62 -2.20 -13.72
N SER A 42 -0.63 -3.44 -13.25
CA SER A 42 0.36 -4.46 -13.56
C SER A 42 -0.28 -5.54 -14.42
N GLU A 43 0.54 -6.39 -15.05
CA GLU A 43 -0.01 -7.53 -15.78
C GLU A 43 -0.84 -8.41 -14.83
N GLY A 44 -2.13 -8.55 -15.14
CA GLY A 44 -3.05 -9.37 -14.37
C GLY A 44 -3.52 -8.77 -13.04
N GLY A 45 -3.34 -7.47 -12.76
CA GLY A 45 -3.89 -6.85 -11.55
C GLY A 45 -3.39 -5.43 -11.28
N MET A 46 -3.44 -5.03 -10.01
CA MET A 46 -2.91 -3.73 -9.54
C MET A 46 -1.73 -3.94 -8.62
N THR A 47 -0.70 -3.12 -8.80
CA THR A 47 0.40 -3.00 -7.84
C THR A 47 0.30 -1.66 -7.12
N VAL A 48 0.39 -1.72 -5.79
CA VAL A 48 0.44 -0.56 -4.91
C VAL A 48 1.81 -0.53 -4.23
N VAL A 49 2.49 0.60 -4.32
CA VAL A 49 3.78 0.85 -3.69
C VAL A 49 3.62 1.93 -2.63
N GLU A 50 4.04 1.63 -1.41
CA GLU A 50 3.97 2.57 -0.29
C GLU A 50 5.31 2.66 0.42
N VAL A 51 5.56 3.81 1.03
CA VAL A 51 6.76 4.03 1.87
C VAL A 51 6.31 4.32 3.29
N TRP A 52 6.87 3.57 4.24
CA TRP A 52 6.52 3.64 5.66
C TRP A 52 7.77 3.77 6.53
N GLU A 53 7.67 4.39 7.71
CA GLU A 53 8.80 4.48 8.66
C GLU A 53 9.17 3.11 9.25
N ALA A 54 8.21 2.17 9.34
CA ALA A 54 8.42 0.80 9.74
C ALA A 54 7.41 -0.16 9.09
N ALA A 55 7.85 -1.40 8.84
CA ALA A 55 7.02 -2.46 8.28
C ALA A 55 5.79 -2.80 9.15
N THR A 56 5.94 -2.75 10.47
CA THR A 56 4.84 -3.04 11.41
C THR A 56 3.73 -2.00 11.37
N GLN A 57 4.03 -0.75 11.02
CA GLN A 57 3.02 0.29 10.82
C GLN A 57 2.20 0.03 9.56
N HIS A 58 2.87 -0.34 8.47
CA HIS A 58 2.20 -0.77 7.24
C HIS A 58 1.31 -2.00 7.50
N ASP A 59 1.81 -3.03 8.17
CA ASP A 59 1.05 -4.25 8.45
C ASP A 59 -0.23 -3.97 9.23
N ALA A 60 -0.11 -3.20 10.33
CA ALA A 60 -1.26 -2.82 11.12
C ALA A 60 -2.27 -1.98 10.32
N TRP A 61 -1.79 -1.06 9.48
CA TRP A 61 -2.66 -0.28 8.59
C TRP A 61 -3.39 -1.19 7.58
N PHE A 62 -2.63 -2.05 6.89
CA PHE A 62 -3.10 -2.93 5.84
C PHE A 62 -4.14 -3.92 6.36
N ASP A 63 -3.86 -4.61 7.46
CA ASP A 63 -4.75 -5.63 8.02
C ASP A 63 -6.08 -5.03 8.51
N ASN A 64 -6.02 -3.86 9.15
CA ASN A 64 -7.21 -3.23 9.73
C ASN A 64 -8.07 -2.47 8.71
N ASN A 65 -7.47 -1.96 7.63
CA ASN A 65 -8.17 -1.04 6.71
C ASN A 65 -8.23 -1.52 5.27
N VAL A 66 -7.18 -2.18 4.77
CA VAL A 66 -7.09 -2.56 3.35
C VAL A 66 -7.61 -3.98 3.13
N ARG A 67 -7.09 -4.96 3.86
CA ARG A 67 -7.41 -6.38 3.71
C ARG A 67 -8.92 -6.68 3.72
N PRO A 68 -9.77 -6.03 4.53
CA PRO A 68 -11.22 -6.27 4.51
C PRO A 68 -11.91 -5.92 3.17
N ASN A 69 -11.29 -5.09 2.33
CA ASN A 69 -11.84 -4.67 1.04
C ASN A 69 -11.36 -5.53 -0.13
N LEU A 70 -10.47 -6.51 0.10
CA LEU A 70 -9.87 -7.30 -0.96
C LEU A 70 -10.48 -8.71 -1.01
N PRO A 71 -10.93 -9.17 -2.20
CA PRO A 71 -11.55 -10.49 -2.34
C PRO A 71 -10.51 -11.62 -2.43
N VAL A 72 -9.22 -11.28 -2.51
CA VAL A 72 -8.13 -12.22 -2.80
C VAL A 72 -6.94 -11.97 -1.89
N ALA A 73 -6.04 -12.97 -1.83
CA ALA A 73 -4.75 -12.79 -1.19
C ALA A 73 -3.89 -11.78 -1.97
N VAL A 74 -3.07 -11.05 -1.23
CA VAL A 74 -2.11 -10.07 -1.77
C VAL A 74 -0.72 -10.64 -1.62
N THR A 75 0.10 -10.50 -2.66
CA THR A 75 1.54 -10.75 -2.57
C THR A 75 2.21 -9.47 -2.10
N GLN A 76 2.88 -9.53 -0.95
CA GLN A 76 3.57 -8.38 -0.37
C GLN A 76 5.08 -8.61 -0.40
N GLU A 77 5.80 -7.62 -0.92
CA GLU A 77 7.25 -7.55 -0.87
C GLU A 77 7.67 -6.31 -0.09
N LYS A 78 8.72 -6.44 0.72
CA LYS A 78 9.22 -5.36 1.58
C LYS A 78 10.71 -5.19 1.40
N HIS A 79 11.12 -3.95 1.20
CA HIS A 79 12.51 -3.59 0.99
C HIS A 79 12.90 -2.49 1.98
N GLU A 80 13.88 -2.75 2.83
CA GLU A 80 14.44 -1.72 3.69
C GLU A 80 15.11 -0.65 2.83
N LEU A 81 14.77 0.61 3.10
CA LEU A 81 15.37 1.75 2.42
C LEU A 81 16.56 2.25 3.23
N ALA A 82 17.73 2.29 2.58
CA ALA A 82 18.97 2.69 3.21
C ALA A 82 19.03 4.19 3.55
N ASN A 83 18.38 5.04 2.73
CA ASN A 83 18.43 6.49 2.87
C ASN A 83 17.03 7.11 2.72
N LYS A 84 16.77 8.19 3.47
CA LYS A 84 15.61 9.08 3.28
C LYS A 84 16.13 10.45 2.86
N MET A 85 15.77 10.89 1.66
CA MET A 85 16.06 12.23 1.15
C MET A 85 14.75 13.02 1.10
N THR A 86 14.69 14.17 1.76
CA THR A 86 13.52 15.06 1.76
C THR A 86 13.93 16.41 1.19
N ALA A 87 13.05 17.04 0.41
CA ALA A 87 13.24 18.39 -0.13
C ALA A 87 12.97 19.46 0.92
#